data_AF-A0A7K1T537-F1
#
_entry.id   AF-A0A7K1T537-F1
#
_cell.length_a   1.000
_cell.length_b   1.000
_cell.length_c   1.000
_cell.angle_alpha   90.00
_cell.angle_beta   90.00
_cell.angle_gamma   90.00
#
_symmetry.space_group_name_H-M   'P 1'
#
loop_
_entity.id
_entity.type
_entity.pdbx_description
1 polymer ?
#
loop_
_entity_poly.entity_id
_entity_poly.type
_entity_poly.pdbx_seq_one_letter_code
_entity_poly.pdbx_strand_id
1 'polypeptide(L)'
;MNAVKHFLGSYSDNFAAALVLWPVLSFMFTLPILAYLYHRDGRLRFGTFVGAYLTVLYVCGLGCFTLYPLPQGDAGLGITYGVAPNFNPMNFMNDIAKDGLKAVFQLAFNVVFFMPLGFIAGRLLRLRFLPSVLLGLAASLLIEVSQLTGLFGIYPYAYRCCDVDDVITNTLGAALGWVCAWLLGRVVPPGQLADAEPTEHPGFVRRCVALWIDLVIVWLVAVVPYGAVAVGFEVAGQAPPTFPDMTANQMAALVINGLAIVTLVVVEVVIPWFHDGSTPGGSFVRMTFETHPRTTGYRVVFYAARSATLVLAYLWVPWMVIILLVFYLVKREMPYDLIP
;
A
#
# COMPACT_ATOMS: atom_id res chain seq x y z
N MET A 1 -31.46 -20.44 -16.98
CA MET A 1 -31.54 -19.07 -16.40
C MET A 1 -31.00 -18.99 -14.98
N ASN A 2 -31.27 -19.97 -14.09
CA ASN A 2 -30.75 -19.99 -12.71
C ASN A 2 -29.23 -20.17 -12.60
N ALA A 3 -28.61 -21.01 -13.44
CA ALA A 3 -27.14 -21.18 -13.44
C ALA A 3 -26.39 -19.90 -13.85
N VAL A 4 -26.94 -19.15 -14.83
CA VAL A 4 -26.36 -17.86 -15.27
C VAL A 4 -26.57 -16.79 -14.20
N LYS A 5 -27.74 -16.74 -13.53
CA LYS A 5 -27.97 -15.85 -12.39
C LYS A 5 -27.08 -16.19 -11.19
N HIS A 6 -26.86 -17.46 -10.89
CA HIS A 6 -25.98 -17.88 -9.80
C HIS A 6 -24.50 -17.60 -10.12
N PHE A 7 -24.08 -17.83 -11.37
CA PHE A 7 -22.75 -17.47 -11.84
C PHE A 7 -22.56 -15.94 -11.78
N LEU A 8 -23.47 -15.15 -12.34
CA LEU A 8 -23.38 -13.69 -12.26
C LEU A 8 -23.49 -13.17 -10.82
N GLY A 9 -24.26 -13.85 -9.96
CA GLY A 9 -24.41 -13.57 -8.53
C GLY A 9 -23.13 -13.80 -7.73
N SER A 10 -22.42 -14.91 -7.95
CA SER A 10 -21.16 -15.17 -7.26
C SER A 10 -20.06 -14.19 -7.67
N TYR A 11 -20.03 -13.77 -8.95
CA TYR A 11 -19.13 -12.70 -9.39
C TYR A 11 -19.52 -11.35 -8.81
N SER A 12 -20.82 -11.07 -8.63
CA SER A 12 -21.28 -9.82 -8.02
C SER A 12 -20.93 -9.74 -6.54
N ASP A 13 -20.95 -10.85 -5.80
CA ASP A 13 -20.62 -10.85 -4.37
C ASP A 13 -19.13 -10.63 -4.14
N ASN A 14 -18.26 -11.32 -4.90
CA ASN A 14 -16.81 -11.10 -4.86
C ASN A 14 -16.44 -9.66 -5.23
N PHE A 15 -17.12 -9.13 -6.27
CA PHE A 15 -16.92 -7.75 -6.70
C PHE A 15 -17.41 -6.73 -5.66
N ALA A 16 -18.58 -6.97 -5.06
CA ALA A 16 -19.11 -6.13 -4.00
C ALA A 16 -18.19 -6.12 -2.77
N ALA A 17 -17.68 -7.28 -2.35
CA ALA A 17 -16.69 -7.39 -1.28
C ALA A 17 -15.43 -6.55 -1.59
N ALA A 18 -14.91 -6.65 -2.82
CA ALA A 18 -13.77 -5.85 -3.25
C ALA A 18 -14.08 -4.34 -3.18
N LEU A 19 -15.25 -3.90 -3.66
CA LEU A 19 -15.66 -2.50 -3.62
C LEU A 19 -15.85 -1.96 -2.19
N VAL A 20 -16.29 -2.80 -1.25
CA VAL A 20 -16.47 -2.42 0.15
C VAL A 20 -15.12 -2.30 0.86
N LEU A 21 -14.19 -3.23 0.61
CA LEU A 21 -12.85 -3.22 1.22
C LEU A 21 -11.92 -2.16 0.59
N TRP A 22 -12.12 -1.85 -0.68
CA TRP A 22 -11.22 -1.02 -1.46
C TRP A 22 -10.97 0.39 -0.89
N PRO A 23 -11.97 1.15 -0.38
CA PRO A 23 -11.72 2.46 0.22
C PRO A 23 -10.75 2.41 1.40
N VAL A 24 -10.91 1.41 2.28
CA VAL A 24 -10.05 1.22 3.46
C VAL A 24 -8.65 0.83 3.03
N LEU A 25 -8.52 -0.18 2.16
CA LEU A 25 -7.23 -0.63 1.64
C LEU A 25 -6.53 0.49 0.87
N SER A 26 -7.27 1.29 0.11
CA SER A 26 -6.70 2.42 -0.63
C SER A 26 -6.16 3.50 0.28
N PHE A 27 -6.89 3.83 1.36
CA PHE A 27 -6.40 4.75 2.36
C PHE A 27 -5.08 4.26 2.97
N MET A 28 -4.97 2.96 3.27
CA MET A 28 -3.78 2.37 3.85
C MET A 28 -2.60 2.25 2.88
N PHE A 29 -2.83 1.80 1.65
CA PHE A 29 -1.76 1.37 0.74
C PHE A 29 -1.43 2.36 -0.38
N THR A 30 -2.35 3.25 -0.76
CA THR A 30 -2.09 4.20 -1.86
C THR A 30 -0.97 5.17 -1.48
N LEU A 31 -0.97 5.69 -0.25
CA LEU A 31 0.05 6.63 0.20
C LEU A 31 1.46 6.01 0.26
N PRO A 32 1.69 4.81 0.85
CA PRO A 32 2.99 4.14 0.76
C PRO A 32 3.45 3.90 -0.69
N ILE A 33 2.54 3.45 -1.57
CA ILE A 33 2.87 3.21 -2.98
C ILE A 33 3.29 4.53 -3.64
N LEU A 34 2.56 5.62 -3.40
CA LEU A 34 2.90 6.93 -3.93
C LEU A 34 4.22 7.45 -3.37
N ALA A 35 4.49 7.27 -2.08
CA ALA A 35 5.76 7.64 -1.47
C ALA A 35 6.93 6.91 -2.14
N TYR A 36 6.82 5.59 -2.35
CA TYR A 36 7.83 4.81 -3.06
C TYR A 36 8.02 5.29 -4.50
N LEU A 37 6.93 5.45 -5.25
CA LEU A 37 6.98 5.92 -6.64
C LEU A 37 7.55 7.34 -6.72
N TYR A 38 7.29 8.17 -5.72
CA TYR A 38 7.84 9.50 -5.64
C TYR A 38 9.33 9.53 -5.34
N HIS A 39 9.81 8.72 -4.39
CA HIS A 39 11.24 8.57 -4.13
C HIS A 39 11.99 8.16 -5.40
N ARG A 40 11.40 7.24 -6.18
CA ARG A 40 12.00 6.74 -7.42
C ARG A 40 11.95 7.74 -8.58
N ASP A 41 10.79 8.39 -8.79
CA ASP A 41 10.51 9.18 -10.00
C ASP A 41 10.61 10.70 -9.77
N GLY A 42 10.62 11.16 -8.51
CA GLY A 42 10.77 12.57 -8.11
C GLY A 42 9.56 13.45 -8.43
N ARG A 43 8.56 12.93 -9.15
CA ARG A 43 7.36 13.66 -9.56
C ARG A 43 6.15 12.72 -9.51
N LEU A 44 5.05 13.16 -8.90
CA LEU A 44 3.76 12.50 -9.02
C LEU A 44 2.98 13.13 -10.17
N ARG A 45 2.71 12.36 -11.22
CA ARG A 45 1.72 12.73 -12.23
C ARG A 45 0.35 12.28 -11.76
N PHE A 46 -0.71 12.95 -12.20
CA PHE A 46 -2.08 12.51 -11.91
C PHE A 46 -2.32 11.05 -12.34
N GLY A 47 -1.76 10.63 -13.48
CA GLY A 47 -1.83 9.23 -13.92
C GLY A 47 -1.14 8.24 -12.97
N THR A 48 -0.09 8.65 -12.26
CA THR A 48 0.56 7.82 -11.22
C THR A 48 -0.35 7.64 -10.01
N PHE A 49 -1.05 8.70 -9.61
CA PHE A 49 -2.06 8.65 -8.54
C PHE A 49 -3.19 7.67 -8.89
N VAL A 50 -3.80 7.84 -10.07
CA VAL A 50 -4.85 6.95 -10.56
C VAL A 50 -4.33 5.50 -10.67
N GLY A 51 -3.12 5.32 -11.21
CA GLY A 51 -2.50 4.00 -11.35
C GLY A 51 -2.25 3.30 -10.02
N ALA A 52 -1.76 4.00 -9.00
CA ALA A 52 -1.58 3.46 -7.65
C ALA A 52 -2.94 3.08 -7.02
N TYR A 53 -3.93 3.95 -7.12
CA TYR A 53 -5.27 3.71 -6.58
C TYR A 53 -5.97 2.49 -7.24
N LEU A 54 -5.86 2.37 -8.57
CA LEU A 54 -6.35 1.21 -9.33
C LEU A 54 -5.54 -0.06 -9.06
N THR A 55 -4.25 0.06 -8.74
CA THR A 55 -3.42 -1.09 -8.33
C THR A 55 -3.95 -1.69 -7.03
N VAL A 56 -4.33 -0.86 -6.06
CA VAL A 56 -4.94 -1.34 -4.81
C VAL A 56 -6.28 -2.01 -5.08
N LEU A 57 -7.13 -1.43 -5.94
CA LEU A 57 -8.38 -2.09 -6.37
C LEU A 57 -8.11 -3.46 -6.99
N TYR A 58 -7.13 -3.54 -7.89
CA TYR A 58 -6.76 -4.77 -8.56
C TYR A 58 -6.29 -5.84 -7.57
N VAL A 59 -5.38 -5.52 -6.65
CA VAL A 59 -4.89 -6.47 -5.65
C VAL A 59 -6.01 -6.92 -4.70
N CYS A 60 -6.89 -5.99 -4.30
CA CYS A 60 -8.07 -6.32 -3.52
C CYS A 60 -9.00 -7.26 -4.28
N GLY A 61 -9.28 -6.96 -5.55
CA GLY A 61 -10.06 -7.82 -6.44
C GLY A 61 -9.42 -9.19 -6.60
N LEU A 62 -8.10 -9.26 -6.84
CA LEU A 62 -7.36 -10.51 -6.95
C LEU A 62 -7.59 -11.39 -5.71
N GLY A 63 -7.46 -10.84 -4.51
CA GLY A 63 -7.77 -11.55 -3.27
C GLY A 63 -9.23 -12.00 -3.17
N CYS A 64 -10.19 -11.10 -3.44
CA CYS A 64 -11.62 -11.43 -3.38
C CYS A 64 -12.02 -12.51 -4.40
N PHE A 65 -11.60 -12.43 -5.66
CA PHE A 65 -11.98 -13.42 -6.67
C PHE A 65 -11.31 -14.78 -6.45
N THR A 66 -10.11 -14.82 -5.87
CA THR A 66 -9.36 -16.07 -5.69
C THR A 66 -9.55 -16.73 -4.33
N LEU A 67 -9.93 -15.99 -3.29
CA LEU A 67 -10.05 -16.51 -1.92
C LEU A 67 -11.47 -16.37 -1.34
N TYR A 68 -12.28 -15.42 -1.79
CA TYR A 68 -13.65 -15.23 -1.28
C TYR A 68 -14.67 -16.01 -2.14
N PRO A 69 -15.73 -16.62 -1.55
CA PRO A 69 -16.13 -16.60 -0.14
C PRO A 69 -15.26 -17.46 0.77
N LEU A 70 -15.06 -16.98 2.00
CA LEU A 70 -14.36 -17.72 3.04
C LEU A 70 -15.24 -18.84 3.60
N PRO A 71 -14.66 -19.98 4.03
CA PRO A 71 -15.42 -21.06 4.65
C PRO A 71 -16.19 -20.59 5.89
N GLN A 72 -17.43 -21.03 6.05
CA GLN A 72 -18.26 -20.69 7.21
C GLN A 72 -17.86 -21.51 8.46
N GLY A 73 -17.28 -22.70 8.27
CA GLY A 73 -16.83 -23.57 9.36
C GLY A 73 -17.90 -24.56 9.85
N ASP A 74 -19.08 -24.53 9.24
CA ASP A 74 -20.31 -25.18 9.73
C ASP A 74 -20.40 -26.68 9.39
N ALA A 75 -19.41 -27.23 8.69
CA ALA A 75 -19.34 -28.65 8.31
C ALA A 75 -17.89 -29.17 8.17
N GLY A 76 -17.73 -30.50 8.35
CA GLY A 76 -16.48 -31.26 8.18
C GLY A 76 -16.75 -32.78 8.18
N LEU A 77 -15.82 -33.67 7.83
CA LEU A 77 -14.45 -33.51 7.32
C LEU A 77 -14.47 -33.73 5.79
N GLY A 78 -14.22 -32.69 4.98
CA GLY A 78 -14.36 -32.77 3.51
C GLY A 78 -15.59 -32.07 2.91
N ILE A 79 -16.15 -31.07 3.59
CA ILE A 79 -17.29 -30.30 3.07
C ILE A 79 -16.90 -28.81 3.21
N THR A 80 -16.02 -28.30 2.35
CA THR A 80 -16.43 -27.77 1.04
C THR A 80 -15.27 -27.92 0.04
N TYR A 81 -15.53 -28.63 -1.06
CA TYR A 81 -14.64 -28.95 -2.20
C TYR A 81 -13.47 -29.90 -1.92
N GLY A 82 -13.73 -31.09 -1.34
CA GLY A 82 -12.80 -32.23 -1.24
C GLY A 82 -12.34 -32.83 -2.59
N VAL A 83 -11.93 -31.98 -3.52
CA VAL A 83 -11.29 -32.33 -4.80
C VAL A 83 -9.79 -32.44 -4.53
N ALA A 84 -9.18 -33.54 -4.98
CA ALA A 84 -7.74 -33.70 -4.87
C ALA A 84 -7.01 -32.63 -5.70
N PRO A 85 -5.92 -32.03 -5.19
CA PRO A 85 -5.13 -31.06 -5.94
C PRO A 85 -4.66 -31.62 -7.28
N ASN A 86 -4.73 -30.78 -8.33
CA ASN A 86 -4.19 -31.11 -9.64
C ASN A 86 -2.75 -30.61 -9.77
N PHE A 87 -1.81 -31.56 -9.84
CA PHE A 87 -0.40 -31.28 -10.08
C PHE A 87 0.07 -31.68 -11.49
N ASN A 88 -0.84 -32.12 -12.36
CA ASN A 88 -0.50 -32.52 -13.72
C ASN A 88 -0.64 -31.32 -14.69
N PRO A 89 0.47 -30.78 -15.24
CA PRO A 89 0.45 -29.59 -16.11
C PRO A 89 -0.14 -29.84 -17.51
N MET A 90 -0.59 -31.07 -17.79
CA MET A 90 -1.28 -31.43 -19.02
C MET A 90 -2.76 -31.75 -18.78
N ASN A 91 -3.25 -31.57 -17.55
CA ASN A 91 -4.63 -31.92 -17.23
C ASN A 91 -5.64 -31.03 -17.97
N PHE A 92 -5.27 -29.79 -18.29
CA PHE A 92 -6.06 -28.90 -19.12
C PHE A 92 -6.54 -29.54 -20.43
N MET A 93 -5.78 -30.49 -21.02
CA MET A 93 -6.21 -31.21 -22.22
C MET A 93 -7.43 -32.10 -21.93
N ASN A 94 -7.43 -32.77 -20.79
CA ASN A 94 -8.55 -33.60 -20.33
C ASN A 94 -9.76 -32.72 -19.99
N ASP A 95 -9.52 -31.58 -19.33
CA ASP A 95 -10.58 -30.64 -18.96
C ASP A 95 -11.21 -30.00 -20.19
N ILE A 96 -10.43 -29.66 -21.23
CA ILE A 96 -10.97 -29.20 -22.52
C ILE A 96 -11.73 -30.33 -23.22
N ALA A 97 -11.25 -31.57 -23.19
CA ALA A 97 -11.97 -32.69 -23.78
C ALA A 97 -13.32 -32.97 -23.09
N LYS A 98 -13.39 -32.73 -21.77
CA LYS A 98 -14.57 -32.99 -20.94
C LYS A 98 -15.55 -31.82 -20.91
N ASP A 99 -15.06 -30.62 -20.65
CA ASP A 99 -15.85 -29.41 -20.38
C ASP A 99 -15.84 -28.40 -21.55
N GLY A 100 -15.07 -28.68 -22.61
CA GLY A 100 -15.10 -27.95 -23.87
C GLY A 100 -14.72 -26.48 -23.74
N LEU A 101 -15.56 -25.60 -24.32
CA LEU A 101 -15.33 -24.15 -24.31
C LEU A 101 -15.25 -23.54 -22.90
N LYS A 102 -15.86 -24.18 -21.88
CA LYS A 102 -15.81 -23.66 -20.51
C LYS A 102 -14.40 -23.71 -19.95
N ALA A 103 -13.69 -24.82 -20.13
CA ALA A 103 -12.29 -24.96 -19.74
C ALA A 103 -11.40 -23.96 -20.49
N VAL A 104 -11.64 -23.77 -21.79
CA VAL A 104 -10.91 -22.76 -22.59
C VAL A 104 -11.11 -21.35 -22.03
N PHE A 105 -12.35 -20.97 -21.71
CA PHE A 105 -12.63 -19.66 -21.11
C PHE A 105 -12.03 -19.50 -19.72
N GLN A 106 -12.01 -20.54 -18.89
CA GLN A 106 -11.36 -20.52 -17.58
C GLN A 106 -9.86 -20.19 -17.71
N LEU A 107 -9.14 -20.95 -18.55
CA LEU A 107 -7.72 -20.72 -18.81
C LEU A 107 -7.48 -19.30 -19.37
N ALA A 108 -8.32 -18.85 -20.31
CA ALA A 108 -8.21 -17.52 -20.88
C ALA A 108 -8.46 -16.40 -19.86
N PHE A 109 -9.44 -16.57 -18.96
CA PHE A 109 -9.72 -15.59 -17.93
C PHE A 109 -8.62 -15.51 -16.88
N ASN A 110 -7.99 -16.62 -16.51
CA ASN A 110 -6.81 -16.62 -15.64
C ASN A 110 -5.67 -15.78 -16.24
N VAL A 111 -5.38 -16.00 -17.53
CA VAL A 111 -4.42 -15.17 -18.28
C VAL A 111 -4.80 -13.69 -18.19
N VAL A 112 -6.04 -13.33 -18.58
CA VAL A 112 -6.51 -11.93 -18.57
C VAL A 112 -6.48 -11.33 -17.17
N PHE A 113 -6.78 -12.12 -16.14
CA PHE A 113 -6.84 -11.65 -14.76
C PHE A 113 -5.46 -11.34 -14.18
N PHE A 114 -4.40 -11.99 -14.66
CA PHE A 114 -3.01 -11.69 -14.26
C PHE A 114 -2.29 -10.70 -15.18
N MET A 115 -2.86 -10.35 -16.35
CA MET A 115 -2.29 -9.29 -17.20
C MET A 115 -2.10 -7.95 -16.48
N PRO A 116 -3.03 -7.44 -15.66
CA PRO A 116 -2.80 -6.21 -14.90
C PRO A 116 -1.59 -6.29 -13.97
N LEU A 117 -1.33 -7.42 -13.31
CA LEU A 117 -0.14 -7.59 -12.45
C LEU A 117 1.15 -7.41 -13.25
N GLY A 118 1.26 -8.08 -14.40
CA GLY A 118 2.39 -7.93 -15.31
C GLY A 118 2.55 -6.50 -15.84
N PHE A 119 1.43 -5.87 -16.19
CA PHE A 119 1.41 -4.49 -16.65
C PHE A 119 1.88 -3.52 -15.56
N ILE A 120 1.40 -3.66 -14.33
CA ILE A 120 1.79 -2.86 -13.17
C ILE A 120 3.28 -3.07 -12.87
N ALA A 121 3.76 -4.31 -12.90
CA ALA A 121 5.17 -4.63 -12.71
C ALA A 121 6.07 -3.92 -13.74
N GLY A 122 5.73 -4.02 -15.03
CA GLY A 122 6.51 -3.40 -16.09
C GLY A 122 6.37 -1.88 -16.16
N ARG A 123 5.17 -1.35 -15.95
CA ARG A 123 4.87 0.09 -16.14
C ARG A 123 5.05 0.91 -14.88
N LEU A 124 4.43 0.48 -13.77
CA LEU A 124 4.42 1.23 -12.52
C LEU A 124 5.68 0.97 -11.72
N LEU A 125 6.09 -0.30 -11.59
CA LEU A 125 7.29 -0.70 -10.82
C LEU A 125 8.58 -0.68 -11.66
N ARG A 126 8.47 -0.56 -12.99
CA ARG A 126 9.60 -0.56 -13.95
C ARG A 126 10.47 -1.82 -13.84
N LEU A 127 9.88 -2.94 -13.43
CA LEU A 127 10.56 -4.21 -13.38
C LEU A 127 10.85 -4.72 -14.79
N ARG A 128 11.98 -5.42 -14.93
CA ARG A 128 12.32 -6.14 -16.17
C ARG A 128 11.35 -7.30 -16.38
N PHE A 129 11.35 -7.87 -17.58
CA PHE A 129 10.47 -8.98 -17.96
C PHE A 129 10.54 -10.15 -16.95
N LEU A 130 11.74 -10.68 -16.71
CA LEU A 130 11.91 -11.85 -15.84
C LEU A 130 11.41 -11.61 -14.39
N PRO A 131 11.81 -10.53 -13.68
CA PRO A 131 11.23 -10.23 -12.37
C PRO A 131 9.70 -10.05 -12.37
N SER A 132 9.12 -9.53 -13.46
CA SER A 132 7.67 -9.36 -13.56
C SER A 132 6.94 -10.70 -13.72
N VAL A 133 7.52 -11.62 -14.50
CA VAL A 133 7.01 -12.99 -14.63
C VAL A 133 7.17 -13.75 -13.31
N LEU A 134 8.31 -13.63 -12.64
CA LEU A 134 8.52 -14.25 -11.32
C LEU A 134 7.58 -13.70 -10.25
N LEU A 135 7.24 -12.40 -10.31
CA LEU A 135 6.22 -11.81 -9.44
C LEU A 135 4.85 -12.44 -9.69
N GLY A 136 4.47 -12.63 -10.97
CA GLY A 136 3.24 -13.31 -11.35
C GLY A 136 3.20 -14.77 -10.87
N LEU A 137 4.29 -15.50 -11.08
CA LEU A 137 4.44 -16.88 -10.60
C LEU A 137 4.32 -16.95 -9.08
N ALA A 138 5.04 -16.09 -8.36
CA ALA A 138 5.01 -16.06 -6.90
C ALA A 138 3.61 -15.71 -6.36
N ALA A 139 2.93 -14.74 -6.97
CA ALA A 139 1.56 -14.38 -6.59
C ALA A 139 0.58 -15.53 -6.86
N SER A 140 0.70 -16.22 -7.99
CA SER A 140 -0.16 -17.37 -8.29
C SER A 140 0.10 -18.54 -7.34
N LEU A 141 1.37 -18.86 -7.08
CA LEU A 141 1.73 -19.90 -6.10
C LEU A 141 1.22 -19.56 -4.70
N LEU A 142 1.32 -18.29 -4.29
CA LEU A 142 0.79 -17.84 -3.00
C LEU A 142 -0.71 -18.10 -2.89
N ILE A 143 -1.46 -17.84 -3.96
CA ILE A 143 -2.91 -18.09 -4.03
C ILE A 143 -3.20 -19.59 -3.95
N GLU A 144 -2.56 -20.41 -4.78
CA GLU A 144 -2.76 -21.86 -4.79
C GLU A 144 -2.40 -22.51 -3.45
N VAL A 145 -1.29 -22.09 -2.84
CA VAL A 145 -0.88 -22.56 -1.51
C VAL A 145 -1.88 -22.11 -0.45
N SER A 146 -2.38 -20.88 -0.53
CA SER A 146 -3.43 -20.39 0.38
C SER A 146 -4.69 -21.26 0.27
N GLN A 147 -5.09 -21.63 -0.94
CA GLN A 147 -6.27 -22.49 -1.15
C GLN A 147 -6.04 -23.92 -0.64
N LEU A 148 -4.88 -24.51 -0.97
CA LEU A 148 -4.49 -25.86 -0.57
C LEU A 148 -4.40 -26.04 0.95
N THR A 149 -3.94 -25.00 1.66
CA THR A 149 -3.66 -25.07 3.10
C THR A 149 -4.77 -24.49 3.97
N GLY A 150 -5.90 -24.09 3.38
CA GLY A 150 -6.98 -23.46 4.15
C GLY A 150 -6.56 -22.10 4.72
N LEU A 151 -5.99 -21.25 3.87
CA LEU A 151 -5.43 -19.94 4.20
C LEU A 151 -4.31 -20.06 5.27
N PHE A 152 -3.31 -20.89 4.99
CA PHE A 152 -2.17 -21.16 5.88
C PHE A 152 -2.58 -21.74 7.25
N GLY A 153 -3.59 -22.62 7.26
CA GLY A 153 -4.08 -23.27 8.48
C GLY A 153 -5.02 -22.42 9.33
N ILE A 154 -5.46 -21.25 8.85
CA ILE A 154 -6.56 -20.49 9.48
C ILE A 154 -7.84 -21.33 9.45
N TYR A 155 -8.06 -22.08 8.37
CA TYR A 155 -9.13 -23.05 8.23
C TYR A 155 -8.58 -24.47 8.33
N PRO A 156 -9.33 -25.41 8.95
CA PRO A 156 -8.85 -26.77 9.16
C PRO A 156 -8.81 -27.63 7.89
N TYR A 157 -9.23 -27.09 6.73
CA TYR A 157 -9.27 -27.81 5.46
C TYR A 157 -9.00 -26.89 4.27
N ALA A 158 -8.51 -27.50 3.18
CA ALA A 158 -8.53 -26.89 1.85
C ALA A 158 -9.98 -26.58 1.46
N TYR A 159 -10.22 -25.39 0.91
CA TYR A 159 -11.57 -24.96 0.54
C TYR A 159 -11.72 -24.62 -0.94
N ARG A 160 -10.64 -24.72 -1.72
CA ARG A 160 -10.61 -24.74 -3.19
C ARG A 160 -9.56 -25.73 -3.67
N CYS A 161 -9.71 -26.20 -4.91
CA CYS A 161 -8.76 -27.12 -5.53
C CYS A 161 -7.54 -26.34 -6.00
N CYS A 162 -6.36 -26.75 -5.53
CA CYS A 162 -5.10 -26.24 -6.06
C CYS A 162 -4.87 -26.80 -7.47
N ASP A 163 -4.55 -25.94 -8.42
CA ASP A 163 -4.40 -26.29 -9.83
C ASP A 163 -3.12 -25.71 -10.45
N VAL A 164 -2.23 -26.59 -10.92
CA VAL A 164 -1.00 -26.18 -11.61
C VAL A 164 -1.28 -25.47 -12.94
N ASP A 165 -2.41 -25.77 -13.60
CA ASP A 165 -2.78 -25.13 -14.86
C ASP A 165 -3.16 -23.66 -14.65
N ASP A 166 -3.73 -23.33 -13.47
CA ASP A 166 -3.98 -21.95 -13.03
C ASP A 166 -2.67 -21.21 -12.79
N VAL A 167 -1.66 -21.85 -12.17
CA VAL A 167 -0.32 -21.26 -12.00
C VAL A 167 0.32 -20.91 -13.35
N ILE A 168 0.24 -21.82 -14.32
CA ILE A 168 0.81 -21.63 -15.65
C ILE A 168 0.10 -20.49 -16.38
N THR A 169 -1.23 -20.49 -16.39
CA THR A 169 -2.03 -19.47 -17.09
C THR A 169 -1.91 -18.09 -16.45
N ASN A 170 -1.90 -18.00 -15.12
CA ASN A 170 -1.65 -16.75 -14.39
C ASN A 170 -0.24 -16.20 -14.66
N THR A 171 0.77 -17.07 -14.67
CA THR A 171 2.15 -16.68 -15.01
C THR A 171 2.27 -16.18 -16.45
N LEU A 172 1.58 -16.83 -17.39
CA LEU A 172 1.47 -16.36 -18.78
C LEU A 172 0.77 -15.00 -18.86
N GLY A 173 -0.31 -14.81 -18.09
CA GLY A 173 -0.99 -13.52 -17.95
C GLY A 173 -0.03 -12.40 -17.56
N ALA A 174 0.78 -12.62 -16.52
CA ALA A 174 1.79 -11.64 -16.09
C ALA A 174 2.84 -11.36 -17.19
N ALA A 175 3.28 -12.39 -17.94
CA ALA A 175 4.19 -12.21 -19.06
C ALA A 175 3.58 -11.32 -20.17
N LEU A 176 2.34 -11.62 -20.58
CA LEU A 176 1.63 -10.85 -21.62
C LEU A 176 1.32 -9.43 -21.16
N GLY A 177 0.91 -9.26 -19.91
CA GLY A 177 0.71 -7.96 -19.28
C GLY A 177 1.95 -7.07 -19.32
N TRP A 178 3.12 -7.65 -19.05
CA TRP A 178 4.39 -6.93 -19.18
C TRP A 178 4.68 -6.54 -20.63
N VAL A 179 4.41 -7.42 -21.59
CA VAL A 179 4.57 -7.11 -23.03
C VAL A 179 3.66 -5.93 -23.42
N CYS A 180 2.42 -5.88 -22.93
CA CYS A 180 1.54 -4.73 -23.13
C CYS A 180 2.12 -3.44 -22.54
N ALA A 181 2.68 -3.49 -21.33
CA ALA A 181 3.35 -2.33 -20.72
C ALA A 181 4.56 -1.86 -21.53
N TRP A 182 5.34 -2.79 -22.07
CA TRP A 182 6.49 -2.48 -22.91
C TRP A 182 6.09 -1.87 -24.26
N LEU A 183 5.08 -2.42 -24.93
CA LEU A 183 4.52 -1.86 -26.16
C LEU A 183 4.00 -0.43 -25.92
N LEU A 184 3.26 -0.22 -24.84
CA LEU A 184 2.80 1.11 -24.45
C LEU A 184 3.98 2.04 -24.17
N GLY A 185 5.05 1.55 -23.56
CA GLY A 185 6.28 2.30 -23.30
C GLY A 185 6.97 2.85 -24.55
N ARG A 186 6.73 2.25 -25.73
CA ARG A 186 7.23 2.77 -27.02
C ARG A 186 6.45 3.98 -27.52
N VAL A 187 5.17 4.09 -27.16
CA VAL A 187 4.30 5.22 -27.53
C VAL A 187 4.32 6.29 -26.44
N VAL A 188 4.34 5.87 -25.18
CA VAL A 188 4.32 6.73 -23.98
C VAL A 188 5.50 6.37 -23.09
N PRO A 189 6.70 6.93 -23.37
CA PRO A 189 7.91 6.65 -22.59
C PRO A 189 7.69 6.87 -21.08
N PRO A 190 8.23 6.00 -20.21
CA PRO A 190 8.24 6.26 -18.78
C PRO A 190 9.01 7.56 -18.49
N GLY A 191 8.59 8.31 -17.46
CA GLY A 191 9.25 9.55 -17.07
C GLY A 191 10.69 9.32 -16.57
N GLN A 192 11.50 10.38 -16.55
CA GLN A 192 12.83 10.32 -15.96
C GLN A 192 12.77 9.96 -14.47
N LEU A 193 13.83 9.31 -13.98
CA LEU A 193 14.01 9.03 -12.55
C LEU A 193 14.34 10.33 -11.81
N ALA A 194 14.13 10.34 -10.50
CA ALA A 194 14.50 11.48 -9.67
C ALA A 194 16.01 11.74 -9.70
N ASP A 195 16.41 13.01 -9.80
CA ASP A 195 17.79 13.44 -9.57
C ASP A 195 18.23 13.09 -8.15
N ALA A 196 19.51 12.79 -7.97
CA ALA A 196 20.08 12.40 -6.69
C ALA A 196 20.08 13.56 -5.68
N GLU A 197 20.18 14.80 -6.16
CA GLU A 197 20.25 15.98 -5.32
C GLU A 197 18.89 16.36 -4.72
N PRO A 198 18.85 16.72 -3.41
CA PRO A 198 17.65 17.25 -2.80
C PRO A 198 17.17 18.52 -3.49
N THR A 199 15.85 18.66 -3.68
CA THR A 199 15.28 19.91 -4.20
C THR A 199 15.13 20.93 -3.07
N GLU A 200 15.58 22.15 -3.32
CA GLU A 200 15.39 23.31 -2.43
C GLU A 200 14.04 24.00 -2.63
N HIS A 201 13.35 23.73 -3.74
CA HIS A 201 12.02 24.27 -4.04
C HIS A 201 10.97 23.16 -4.21
N PRO A 202 10.65 22.40 -3.14
CA PRO A 202 9.71 21.30 -3.24
C PRO A 202 8.28 21.78 -3.48
N GLY A 203 7.60 21.08 -4.41
CA GLY A 203 6.17 21.23 -4.65
C GLY A 203 5.31 20.90 -3.42
N PHE A 204 4.09 21.43 -3.36
CA PHE A 204 3.14 21.15 -2.26
C PHE A 204 2.95 19.65 -1.99
N VAL A 205 2.73 18.85 -3.04
CA VAL A 205 2.55 17.40 -2.92
C VAL A 205 3.80 16.72 -2.36
N ARG A 206 5.01 17.18 -2.74
CA ARG A 206 6.29 16.66 -2.19
C ARG A 206 6.32 16.86 -0.68
N ARG A 207 5.97 18.07 -0.22
CA ARG A 207 5.91 18.42 1.20
C ARG A 207 4.87 17.60 1.96
N CYS A 208 3.69 17.36 1.37
CA CYS A 208 2.66 16.51 1.99
C CYS A 208 3.10 15.05 2.13
N VAL A 209 3.77 14.49 1.11
CA VAL A 209 4.27 13.10 1.17
C VAL A 209 5.37 12.98 2.22
N ALA A 210 6.31 13.95 2.29
CA ALA A 210 7.33 13.99 3.34
C ALA A 210 6.71 14.02 4.74
N LEU A 211 5.80 14.97 4.98
CA LEU A 211 5.10 15.11 6.26
C LEU A 211 4.34 13.83 6.62
N TRP A 212 3.69 13.19 5.66
CA TRP A 212 2.99 11.93 5.92
C TRP A 212 3.95 10.81 6.35
N ILE A 213 5.12 10.68 5.72
CA ILE A 213 6.16 9.73 6.14
C ILE A 213 6.64 10.06 7.56
N ASP A 214 6.91 11.34 7.84
CA ASP A 214 7.35 11.81 9.16
C ASP A 214 6.30 11.49 10.25
N LEU A 215 5.01 11.71 9.97
CA LEU A 215 3.92 11.36 10.88
C LEU A 215 3.78 9.85 11.10
N VAL A 216 4.04 9.02 10.07
CA VAL A 216 4.07 7.55 10.22
C VAL A 216 5.25 7.13 11.11
N ILE A 217 6.42 7.74 10.96
CA ILE A 217 7.58 7.49 11.84
C ILE A 217 7.22 7.86 13.28
N VAL A 218 6.64 9.04 13.51
CA VAL A 218 6.20 9.49 14.84
C VAL A 218 5.20 8.49 15.45
N TRP A 219 4.22 8.04 14.67
CA TRP A 219 3.23 7.06 15.13
C TRP A 219 3.87 5.72 15.49
N LEU A 220 4.77 5.19 14.65
CA LEU A 220 5.46 3.92 14.91
C LEU A 220 6.32 3.99 16.17
N VAL A 221 7.11 5.05 16.34
CA VAL A 221 7.98 5.24 17.51
C VAL A 221 7.15 5.45 18.79
N ALA A 222 5.97 6.07 18.70
CA ALA A 222 5.10 6.25 19.85
C ALA A 222 4.38 4.96 20.26
N VAL A 223 3.90 4.17 19.31
CA VAL A 223 3.01 3.02 19.55
C VAL A 223 3.77 1.72 19.75
N VAL A 224 4.76 1.41 18.91
CA VAL A 224 5.43 0.10 18.90
C VAL A 224 6.17 -0.20 20.21
N PRO A 225 6.96 0.72 20.79
CA PRO A 225 7.65 0.45 22.05
C PRO A 225 6.67 0.21 23.21
N TYR A 226 5.60 1.01 23.30
CA TYR A 226 4.57 0.81 24.31
C TYR A 226 3.86 -0.54 24.13
N GLY A 227 3.47 -0.87 22.90
CA GLY A 227 2.83 -2.15 22.58
C GLY A 227 3.71 -3.35 22.92
N ALA A 228 5.01 -3.28 22.60
CA ALA A 228 5.97 -4.34 22.93
C ALA A 228 6.09 -4.55 24.45
N VAL A 229 6.16 -3.46 25.22
CA VAL A 229 6.18 -3.52 26.69
C VAL A 229 4.87 -4.10 27.23
N ALA A 230 3.72 -3.61 26.76
CA ALA A 230 2.41 -4.07 27.20
C ALA A 230 2.20 -5.57 26.95
N VAL A 231 2.55 -6.05 25.75
CA VAL A 231 2.51 -7.48 25.41
C VAL A 231 3.46 -8.28 26.30
N GLY A 232 4.66 -7.76 26.59
CA GLY A 232 5.61 -8.41 27.50
C GLY A 232 5.05 -8.63 28.91
N PHE A 233 4.34 -7.64 29.46
CA PHE A 233 3.65 -7.76 30.76
C PHE A 233 2.51 -8.79 30.69
N GLU A 234 1.70 -8.76 29.63
CA GLU A 234 0.60 -9.71 29.44
C GLU A 234 1.10 -11.16 29.37
N VAL A 235 2.17 -11.42 28.61
CA VAL A 235 2.82 -12.73 28.52
C VAL A 235 3.39 -13.18 29.86
N ALA A 236 3.85 -12.25 30.70
CA ALA A 236 4.30 -12.54 32.06
C ALA A 236 3.14 -12.73 33.07
N GLY A 237 1.88 -12.64 32.62
CA GLY A 237 0.70 -12.72 33.49
C GLY A 237 0.55 -11.51 34.42
N GLN A 238 1.17 -10.38 34.09
CA GLN A 238 1.18 -9.15 34.88
C GLN A 238 0.44 -8.03 34.16
N ALA A 239 -0.13 -7.10 34.93
CA ALA A 239 -0.66 -5.87 34.37
C ALA A 239 0.49 -4.86 34.15
N PRO A 240 0.46 -4.07 33.05
CA PRO A 240 1.38 -2.97 32.86
C PRO A 240 1.31 -1.98 34.04
N PRO A 241 2.44 -1.37 34.45
CA PRO A 241 2.45 -0.42 35.56
C PRO A 241 1.61 0.82 35.23
N THR A 242 0.78 1.24 36.18
CA THR A 242 -0.04 2.46 36.10
C THR A 242 0.29 3.41 37.24
N PHE A 243 0.18 4.72 36.99
CA PHE A 243 0.21 5.69 38.08
C PHE A 243 -1.03 5.56 38.98
N PRO A 244 -0.94 6.02 40.24
CA PRO A 244 -2.11 6.15 41.11
C PRO A 244 -3.21 6.95 40.39
N ASP A 245 -4.46 6.51 40.52
CA ASP A 245 -5.66 7.13 39.93
C ASP A 245 -5.77 7.10 38.40
N MET A 246 -4.93 6.33 37.70
CA MET A 246 -5.01 6.16 36.25
C MET A 246 -5.41 4.73 35.85
N THR A 247 -6.37 4.63 34.93
CA THR A 247 -6.66 3.37 34.22
C THR A 247 -5.53 2.99 33.27
N ALA A 248 -5.43 1.71 32.89
CA ALA A 248 -4.45 1.25 31.90
C ALA A 248 -4.53 2.02 30.57
N ASN A 249 -5.75 2.34 30.11
CA ASN A 249 -5.96 3.12 28.88
C ASN A 249 -5.48 4.58 29.01
N GLN A 250 -5.69 5.21 30.16
CA GLN A 250 -5.18 6.56 30.41
C GLN A 250 -3.65 6.58 30.48
N MET A 251 -3.04 5.56 31.10
CA MET A 251 -1.58 5.40 31.14
C MET A 251 -1.02 5.19 29.73
N ALA A 252 -1.64 4.31 28.94
CA ALA A 252 -1.29 4.10 27.54
C ALA A 252 -1.33 5.40 26.73
N ALA A 253 -2.45 6.13 26.82
CA ALA A 253 -2.62 7.39 26.12
C ALA A 253 -1.58 8.43 26.54
N LEU A 254 -1.28 8.56 27.83
CA LEU A 254 -0.27 9.49 28.33
C LEU A 254 1.12 9.17 27.76
N VAL A 255 1.54 7.90 27.84
CA VAL A 255 2.86 7.45 27.37
C VAL A 255 2.97 7.60 25.85
N ILE A 256 1.99 7.12 25.09
CA ILE A 256 1.98 7.19 23.63
C ILE A 256 1.97 8.65 23.16
N ASN A 257 1.09 9.51 23.72
CA ASN A 257 1.03 10.91 23.32
C ASN A 257 2.31 11.67 23.71
N GLY A 258 2.88 11.40 24.90
CA GLY A 258 4.14 11.98 25.31
C GLY A 258 5.29 11.61 24.38
N LEU A 259 5.43 10.32 24.04
CA LEU A 259 6.41 9.84 23.06
C LEU A 259 6.19 10.43 21.68
N ALA A 260 4.93 10.56 21.24
CA ALA A 260 4.58 11.16 19.96
C ALA A 260 5.01 12.63 19.89
N ILE A 261 4.76 13.43 20.94
CA ILE A 261 5.20 14.84 20.98
C ILE A 261 6.73 14.94 20.95
N VAL A 262 7.43 14.15 21.76
CA VAL A 262 8.90 14.13 21.78
C VAL A 262 9.45 13.76 20.41
N THR A 263 8.89 12.71 19.79
CA THR A 263 9.35 12.25 18.48
C THR A 263 9.01 13.25 17.38
N LEU A 264 7.85 13.91 17.44
CA LEU A 264 7.49 14.98 16.51
C LEU A 264 8.50 16.13 16.57
N VAL A 265 8.90 16.58 17.77
CA VAL A 265 9.94 17.60 17.93
C VAL A 265 11.28 17.12 17.39
N VAL A 266 11.66 15.87 17.66
CA VAL A 266 12.91 15.31 17.13
C VAL A 266 12.90 15.27 15.60
N VAL A 267 11.83 14.75 15.00
CA VAL A 267 11.69 14.54 13.54
C VAL A 267 11.54 15.84 12.77
N GLU A 268 10.72 16.78 13.26
CA GLU A 268 10.35 18.01 12.55
C GLU A 268 11.22 19.21 12.88
N VAL A 269 11.96 19.18 13.99
CA VAL A 269 12.79 20.30 14.45
C VAL A 269 14.26 19.89 14.61
N VAL A 270 14.55 18.90 15.46
CA VAL A 270 15.94 18.57 15.83
C VAL A 270 16.72 18.00 14.65
N ILE A 271 16.21 16.96 13.99
CA ILE A 271 16.88 16.32 12.84
C ILE A 271 17.13 17.33 11.72
N PRO A 272 16.12 18.02 11.16
CA PRO A 272 16.35 18.95 10.06
C PRO A 272 17.25 20.13 10.44
N TRP A 273 17.31 20.54 11.70
CA TRP A 273 18.25 21.57 12.16
C TRP A 273 19.71 21.20 11.86
N PHE A 274 20.05 19.91 12.00
CA PHE A 274 21.37 19.35 11.73
C PHE A 274 21.54 18.75 10.31
N HIS A 275 20.46 18.69 9.53
CA HIS A 275 20.44 18.09 8.19
C HIS A 275 19.90 19.08 7.13
N ASP A 276 20.34 20.34 7.21
CA ASP A 276 20.05 21.39 6.23
C ASP A 276 18.57 21.51 5.84
N GLY A 277 17.66 21.38 6.82
CA GLY A 277 16.22 21.48 6.60
C GLY A 277 15.57 20.21 6.02
N SER A 278 16.24 19.07 6.04
CA SER A 278 15.68 17.80 5.58
C SER A 278 15.23 16.93 6.76
N THR A 279 13.92 16.66 6.86
CA THR A 279 13.38 15.65 7.77
C THR A 279 13.68 14.23 7.27
N PRO A 280 13.51 13.16 8.06
CA PRO A 280 13.63 11.78 7.56
C PRO A 280 12.75 11.51 6.31
N GLY A 281 11.49 11.92 6.35
CA GLY A 281 10.58 11.86 5.21
C GLY A 281 11.00 12.79 4.07
N GLY A 282 11.53 13.97 4.39
CA GLY A 282 12.09 14.92 3.44
C GLY A 282 13.28 14.35 2.67
N SER A 283 14.23 13.73 3.38
CA SER A 283 15.39 13.03 2.82
C SER A 283 14.96 11.87 1.95
N PHE A 284 13.96 11.09 2.40
CA PHE A 284 13.36 10.05 1.58
C PHE A 284 12.78 10.60 0.28
N VAL A 285 12.06 11.72 0.28
CA VAL A 285 11.56 12.32 -0.98
C VAL A 285 12.54 13.28 -1.67
N ARG A 286 13.80 13.30 -1.21
CA ARG A 286 14.90 14.17 -1.69
C ARG A 286 14.49 15.64 -1.68
N MET A 287 14.14 16.18 -0.52
CA MET A 287 13.79 17.58 -0.35
C MET A 287 14.43 18.18 0.90
N THR A 288 14.65 19.48 0.84
CA THR A 288 14.77 20.33 2.02
C THR A 288 13.60 21.31 2.05
N PHE A 289 13.12 21.65 3.24
CA PHE A 289 12.17 22.75 3.40
C PHE A 289 12.89 24.09 3.59
N GLU A 290 14.21 24.11 3.83
CA GLU A 290 15.00 25.34 3.86
C GLU A 290 15.29 25.78 2.42
N THR A 291 14.47 26.71 1.92
CA THR A 291 14.52 27.19 0.53
C THR A 291 15.69 28.09 0.18
N HIS A 292 16.34 28.68 1.19
CA HIS A 292 17.51 29.55 1.05
C HIS A 292 18.24 29.62 2.42
N PRO A 293 19.55 29.93 2.42
CA PRO A 293 20.30 30.11 3.66
C PRO A 293 19.74 31.29 4.46
N ARG A 294 19.68 31.12 5.79
CA ARG A 294 19.20 32.13 6.74
C ARG A 294 20.21 32.32 7.86
N THR A 295 20.27 33.52 8.44
CA THR A 295 21.06 33.75 9.66
C THR A 295 20.43 33.02 10.84
N THR A 296 21.20 32.70 11.88
CA THR A 296 20.74 31.89 13.02
C THR A 296 19.45 32.42 13.64
N GLY A 297 19.30 33.74 13.76
CA GLY A 297 18.09 34.38 14.31
C GLY A 297 16.85 34.12 13.44
N TYR A 298 16.92 34.41 12.15
CA TYR A 298 15.80 34.15 11.23
C TYR A 298 15.52 32.66 11.06
N ARG A 299 16.56 31.80 11.14
CA ARG A 299 16.40 30.35 11.14
C ARG A 299 15.55 29.88 12.32
N VAL A 300 15.75 30.39 13.54
CA VAL A 300 14.89 30.07 14.69
C VAL A 300 13.44 30.48 14.44
N VAL A 301 13.21 31.70 13.95
CA VAL A 301 11.86 32.22 13.65
C VAL A 301 11.18 31.37 12.57
N PHE A 302 11.93 30.96 11.55
CA PHE A 302 11.48 30.07 10.48
C PHE A 302 11.01 28.71 11.01
N TYR A 303 11.81 28.05 11.85
CA TYR A 303 11.42 26.76 12.45
C TYR A 303 10.20 26.90 13.36
N ALA A 304 10.11 27.99 14.13
CA ALA A 304 8.94 28.27 14.96
C ALA A 304 7.66 28.45 14.13
N ALA A 305 7.73 29.26 13.06
CA ALA A 305 6.61 29.48 12.15
C ALA A 305 6.19 28.20 11.41
N ARG A 306 7.16 27.40 10.94
CA ARG A 306 6.90 26.09 10.32
C ARG A 306 6.20 25.15 11.31
N SER A 307 6.73 25.03 12.52
CA SER A 307 6.17 24.16 13.57
C SER A 307 4.74 24.58 13.94
N ALA A 308 4.50 25.88 14.11
CA ALA A 308 3.15 26.41 14.34
C ALA A 308 2.20 26.10 13.18
N THR A 309 2.68 26.23 11.93
CA THR A 309 1.89 25.88 10.74
C THR A 309 1.52 24.40 10.72
N LEU A 310 2.45 23.50 11.05
CA LEU A 310 2.19 22.05 11.12
C LEU A 310 1.22 21.68 12.24
N VAL A 311 1.36 22.30 13.42
CA VAL A 311 0.42 22.11 14.54
C VAL A 311 -0.98 22.58 14.17
N LEU A 312 -1.11 23.76 13.56
CA LEU A 312 -2.41 24.23 13.09
C LEU A 312 -2.98 23.35 11.97
N ALA A 313 -2.12 22.84 11.09
CA ALA A 313 -2.52 21.89 10.06
C ALA A 313 -3.11 20.61 10.66
N TYR A 314 -2.49 20.08 11.73
CA TYR A 314 -2.99 18.91 12.45
C TYR A 314 -4.29 19.19 13.21
N LEU A 315 -4.40 20.34 13.89
CA LEU A 315 -5.58 20.68 14.70
C LEU A 315 -6.82 20.97 13.83
N TRP A 316 -6.64 21.53 12.63
CA TRP A 316 -7.72 22.02 11.76
C TRP A 316 -7.78 21.30 10.39
N VAL A 317 -7.50 20.00 10.35
CA VAL A 317 -7.74 19.16 9.16
C VAL A 317 -9.25 19.11 8.84
N PRO A 318 -9.68 19.26 7.57
CA PRO A 318 -8.89 19.46 6.34
C PRO A 318 -8.68 20.93 5.96
N TRP A 319 -9.33 21.87 6.65
CA TRP A 319 -9.42 23.28 6.25
C TRP A 319 -8.06 23.96 6.14
N MET A 320 -7.17 23.74 7.10
CA MET A 320 -5.83 24.34 7.05
C MET A 320 -5.03 23.82 5.86
N VAL A 321 -5.17 22.55 5.48
CA VAL A 321 -4.52 21.99 4.28
C VAL A 321 -5.02 22.67 3.02
N ILE A 322 -6.32 22.96 2.93
CA ILE A 322 -6.92 23.71 1.81
C ILE A 322 -6.38 25.13 1.76
N ILE A 323 -6.30 25.81 2.90
CA ILE A 323 -5.75 27.18 2.99
C ILE A 323 -4.29 27.20 2.52
N LEU A 324 -3.46 26.26 2.98
CA LEU A 324 -2.06 26.15 2.57
C LEU A 324 -1.93 25.81 1.08
N LEU A 325 -2.81 24.96 0.55
CA LEU A 325 -2.84 24.64 -0.88
C LEU A 325 -3.18 25.88 -1.72
N VAL A 326 -4.22 26.63 -1.34
CA VAL A 326 -4.61 27.87 -2.02
C VAL A 326 -3.47 28.89 -1.97
N PHE A 327 -2.86 29.08 -0.80
CA PHE A 327 -1.69 29.96 -0.65
C PHE A 327 -0.55 29.53 -1.59
N TYR A 328 -0.22 28.23 -1.61
CA TYR A 328 0.82 27.68 -2.47
C TYR A 328 0.50 27.84 -3.96
N LEU A 329 -0.76 27.69 -4.39
CA LEU A 329 -1.15 27.90 -5.78
C LEU A 329 -0.93 29.35 -6.25
N VAL A 330 -1.07 30.32 -5.34
CA VAL A 330 -0.86 31.75 -5.62
C VAL A 330 0.61 32.15 -5.52
N LYS A 331 1.29 31.77 -4.44
CA LYS A 331 2.66 32.24 -4.13
C LYS A 331 3.78 31.28 -4.56
N ARG A 332 3.46 30.02 -4.86
CA ARG A 332 4.40 28.94 -5.17
C ARG A 332 5.40 28.60 -4.06
N GLU A 333 5.14 29.11 -2.85
CA GLU A 333 5.95 28.95 -1.65
C GLU A 333 5.01 28.78 -0.43
N MET A 334 5.54 28.31 0.70
CA MET A 334 4.77 28.18 1.93
C MET A 334 4.80 29.49 2.74
N PRO A 335 3.82 29.75 3.63
CA PRO A 335 3.76 31.00 4.40
C PRO A 335 5.03 31.28 5.22
N TYR A 336 5.64 30.23 5.77
CA TYR A 336 6.89 30.32 6.53
C TYR A 336 8.12 30.56 5.65
N ASP A 337 8.07 30.28 4.34
CA ASP A 337 9.20 30.53 3.43
C ASP A 337 9.43 32.04 3.21
N LEU A 338 8.44 32.89 3.53
CA LEU A 338 8.54 34.36 3.46
C LEU A 338 9.48 34.98 4.51
N ILE A 339 9.98 34.18 5.45
CA ILE A 339 10.91 34.64 6.48
C ILE A 339 12.32 34.75 5.87
N PRO A 340 12.97 35.93 5.97
CA PRO A 340 14.26 36.22 5.33
C PRO A 340 15.42 35.29 5.71
#